data_AF-A0A8J6BY30-F1
#
_entry.id   AF-A0A8J6BY30-F1
#
_cell.length_a   1.000
_cell.length_b   1.000
_cell.length_c   1.000
_cell.angle_alpha   90.00
_cell.angle_beta   90.00
_cell.angle_gamma   90.00
#
_symmetry.space_group_name_H-M   'P 1'
#
loop_
_entity.id
_entity.type
_entity.pdbx_description
1 polymer ?
#
loop_
_entity_poly.entity_id
_entity_poly.type
_entity_poly.pdbx_seq_one_letter_code
_entity_poly.pdbx_strand_id
1 'polypeptide(L)'
;MAEAIIGPLVGRLQELALGEARVLVGVNADMQKLRDKLMWLQAFLRGADAKRRAVSDEGTKVWVMQTRDAVFDAEDALDHYYLHLEKSNIV
;
A
#
# COMPACT_ATOMS: atom_id res chain seq x y z
N MET A 1 11.44 35.83 -28.49
CA MET A 1 10.08 35.23 -28.64
C MET A 1 10.03 33.77 -28.22
N ALA A 2 10.93 32.90 -28.71
CA ALA A 2 10.96 31.48 -28.29
C ALA A 2 11.25 31.27 -26.79
N GLU A 3 12.23 32.01 -26.22
CA GLU A 3 12.55 31.92 -24.79
C GLU A 3 11.38 32.27 -23.87
N ALA A 4 10.52 33.21 -24.28
CA ALA A 4 9.34 33.61 -23.53
C ALA A 4 8.27 32.51 -23.46
N ILE A 5 8.34 31.51 -24.33
CA ILE A 5 7.42 30.36 -24.37
C ILE A 5 8.08 29.12 -23.73
N ILE A 6 9.38 28.92 -23.96
CA ILE A 6 10.13 27.77 -23.45
C ILE A 6 10.26 27.83 -21.92
N GLY A 7 10.61 28.99 -21.35
CA GLY A 7 10.78 29.14 -19.91
C GLY A 7 9.57 28.70 -19.07
N PRO A 8 8.36 29.21 -19.35
CA PRO A 8 7.14 28.78 -18.66
C PRO A 8 6.82 27.29 -18.84
N LEU A 9 7.06 26.72 -20.01
CA LEU A 9 6.83 25.30 -20.26
C LEU A 9 7.81 24.42 -19.44
N VAL A 10 9.09 24.80 -19.38
CA VAL A 10 10.09 24.12 -18.54
C VAL A 10 9.69 24.18 -17.06
N GLY A 11 9.21 25.34 -16.58
CA GLY A 11 8.70 25.47 -15.22
C GLY A 11 7.54 24.52 -14.92
N ARG A 12 6.55 24.43 -15.82
CA ARG A 12 5.43 23.48 -15.68
C ARG A 12 5.87 22.02 -15.68
N LEU A 13 6.85 21.66 -16.51
CA LEU A 13 7.41 20.30 -16.52
C LEU A 13 8.12 19.96 -15.21
N GLN A 14 8.85 20.92 -14.63
CA GLN A 14 9.49 20.74 -13.32
C GLN A 14 8.44 20.58 -12.21
N GLU A 15 7.39 21.40 -12.20
CA GLU A 15 6.29 21.30 -11.24
C GLU A 15 5.58 19.95 -11.34
N LEU A 16 5.30 19.48 -12.56
CA LEU A 16 4.70 18.16 -12.81
C LEU A 16 5.59 17.05 -12.28
N ALA A 17 6.88 17.04 -12.63
CA ALA A 17 7.83 16.03 -12.19
C ALA A 17 7.99 16.00 -10.66
N LEU A 18 8.03 17.17 -10.01
CA LEU A 18 8.08 17.26 -8.55
C LEU A 18 6.79 16.75 -7.90
N GLY A 19 5.63 17.02 -8.51
CA GLY A 19 4.34 16.51 -8.08
C GLY A 19 4.30 14.98 -8.10
N GLU A 20 4.65 14.38 -9.23
CA GLU A 20 4.72 12.92 -9.40
C GLU A 20 5.72 12.27 -8.43
N ALA A 21 6.92 12.85 -8.29
CA ALA A 21 7.93 12.34 -7.36
C ALA A 21 7.43 12.33 -5.90
N ARG A 22 6.71 13.37 -5.46
CA ARG A 22 6.11 13.42 -4.11
C ARG A 22 5.07 12.33 -3.91
N VAL A 23 4.22 12.10 -4.92
CA VAL A 23 3.22 11.03 -4.89
C VAL A 23 3.90 9.67 -4.76
N LEU A 24 4.93 9.39 -5.58
CA LEU A 24 5.68 8.14 -5.53
C LEU A 24 6.35 7.89 -4.17
N VAL A 25 6.92 8.94 -3.56
CA VAL A 25 7.48 8.85 -2.20
C VAL A 25 6.41 8.50 -1.17
N GLY A 26 5.22 9.12 -1.28
CA GLY A 26 4.07 8.82 -0.42
C GLY A 26 3.61 7.37 -0.56
N VAL A 27 3.42 6.89 -1.79
CA VAL A 27 3.02 5.50 -2.09
C VAL A 27 4.05 4.52 -1.53
N ASN A 28 5.35 4.78 -1.70
CA ASN A 28 6.39 3.93 -1.13
C ASN A 28 6.33 3.88 0.41
N ALA A 29 6.11 5.01 1.08
CA ALA A 29 5.96 5.03 2.53
C ALA A 29 4.74 4.22 3.00
N ASP A 30 3.63 4.30 2.28
CA ASP A 30 2.41 3.56 2.62
C ASP A 30 2.56 2.05 2.33
N MET A 31 3.25 1.66 1.26
CA MET A 31 3.63 0.26 1.00
C MET A 31 4.50 -0.31 2.13
N GLN A 32 5.46 0.46 2.64
CA GLN A 32 6.28 0.03 3.79
C GLN A 32 5.44 -0.17 5.05
N LYS A 33 4.54 0.75 5.38
CA LYS A 33 3.62 0.61 6.53
C LYS A 33 2.71 -0.60 6.39
N LEU A 34 2.18 -0.86 5.19
CA LEU A 34 1.33 -2.01 4.92
C LEU A 34 2.10 -3.32 5.15
N ARG A 35 3.31 -3.43 4.59
CA ARG A 35 4.19 -4.58 4.81
C ARG A 35 4.45 -4.81 6.29
N ASP A 36 4.80 -3.77 7.04
CA ASP A 36 5.14 -3.90 8.46
C ASP A 36 3.92 -4.34 9.30
N LYS A 37 2.71 -3.85 8.97
CA LYS A 37 1.46 -4.32 9.57
C LYS A 37 1.18 -5.79 9.25
N LEU A 38 1.35 -6.20 7.99
CA LEU A 38 1.17 -7.60 7.58
C LEU A 38 2.16 -8.54 8.29
N MET A 39 3.42 -8.12 8.46
CA MET A 39 4.40 -8.88 9.25
C MET A 39 3.96 -9.03 10.71
N TRP A 40 3.41 -7.96 11.30
CA TRP A 40 2.85 -8.00 12.65
C TRP A 40 1.67 -8.96 12.78
N LEU A 41 0.73 -8.90 11.84
CA LEU A 41 -0.42 -9.80 11.75
C LEU A 41 0.03 -11.26 11.59
N GLN A 42 1.04 -11.53 10.77
CA GLN A 42 1.61 -12.87 10.61
C GLN A 42 2.25 -13.38 11.91
N ALA A 43 2.99 -12.54 12.64
CA ALA A 43 3.57 -12.89 13.93
C ALA A 43 2.49 -13.19 14.97
N PHE A 44 1.42 -12.39 14.98
CA PHE A 44 0.27 -12.61 15.85
C PHE A 44 -0.42 -13.96 15.56
N LEU A 45 -0.71 -14.27 14.30
CA LEU A 45 -1.32 -15.55 13.91
C LEU A 45 -0.46 -16.74 14.36
N ARG A 46 0.87 -16.67 14.20
CA ARG A 46 1.79 -17.71 14.70
C ARG A 46 1.68 -17.90 16.22
N GLY A 47 1.57 -16.80 16.96
CA GLY A 47 1.36 -16.84 18.41
C GLY A 47 -0.02 -17.42 18.79
N ALA A 48 -1.07 -17.03 18.07
CA ALA A 48 -2.42 -17.54 18.24
C ALA A 48 -2.48 -19.06 17.99
N ASP A 49 -1.84 -19.54 16.93
CA ASP A 49 -1.75 -20.97 16.61
C ASP A 49 -1.00 -21.79 17.67
N ALA A 50 0.05 -21.22 18.27
CA ALA A 50 0.74 -21.84 19.39
C ALA A 50 -0.18 -21.94 20.62
N LYS A 51 -0.94 -20.88 20.90
CA LYS A 51 -1.88 -20.81 22.04
C LYS A 51 -3.08 -21.75 21.86
N ARG A 52 -3.64 -21.82 20.65
CA ARG A 52 -4.80 -22.67 20.31
C ARG A 52 -4.51 -24.16 20.48
N ARG A 53 -3.27 -24.59 20.25
CA ARG A 53 -2.82 -25.98 20.52
C ARG A 53 -2.76 -26.30 22.02
N ALA A 54 -2.65 -25.29 22.89
CA ALA A 54 -2.65 -25.44 24.34
C ALA A 54 -4.05 -25.28 24.95
N VAL A 55 -4.77 -24.21 24.59
CA VAL A 55 -6.15 -23.92 25.02
C VAL A 55 -6.87 -23.14 23.91
N SER A 56 -8.07 -23.60 23.52
CA SER A 56 -8.91 -22.85 22.57
C SER A 56 -9.61 -21.70 23.29
N ASP A 57 -9.20 -20.46 22.99
CA ASP A 57 -9.84 -19.23 23.47
C ASP A 57 -10.66 -18.55 22.35
N GLU A 58 -11.87 -18.10 22.69
CA GLU A 58 -12.81 -17.50 21.72
C GLU A 58 -12.30 -16.15 21.19
N GLY A 59 -11.62 -15.37 22.04
CA GLY A 59 -10.95 -14.15 21.61
C GLY A 59 -9.93 -14.44 20.51
N THR A 60 -9.10 -15.46 20.71
CA THR A 60 -8.11 -15.89 19.70
C THR A 60 -8.76 -16.21 18.34
N LYS A 61 -9.97 -16.81 18.30
CA LYS A 61 -10.67 -17.07 17.03
C LYS A 61 -11.12 -15.79 16.33
N VAL A 62 -11.71 -14.85 17.06
CA VAL A 62 -12.16 -13.56 16.52
C VAL A 62 -10.98 -12.78 15.94
N TRP A 63 -9.87 -12.73 16.66
CA TRP A 63 -8.67 -12.03 16.21
C TRP A 63 -8.04 -12.68 14.97
N VAL A 64 -8.04 -14.01 14.88
CA VAL A 64 -7.59 -14.72 13.66
C VAL A 64 -8.47 -14.37 12.47
N MET A 65 -9.79 -14.32 12.65
CA MET A 65 -10.75 -13.94 11.60
C MET A 65 -10.49 -12.51 11.11
N GLN A 66 -10.46 -11.53 12.03
CA GLN A 66 -10.22 -10.12 11.68
C GLN A 66 -8.85 -9.91 11.02
N THR A 67 -7.84 -10.65 11.46
CA THR A 67 -6.52 -10.61 10.83
C THR A 67 -6.58 -11.08 9.39
N ARG A 68 -7.34 -12.13 9.11
CA ARG A 68 -7.51 -12.66 7.75
C ARG A 68 -8.27 -11.67 6.87
N ASP A 69 -9.34 -11.08 7.39
CA ASP A 69 -10.12 -10.06 6.67
C ASP A 69 -9.23 -8.87 6.30
N ALA A 70 -8.41 -8.38 7.24
CA ALA A 70 -7.47 -7.29 6.96
C ALA A 70 -6.38 -7.64 5.92
N VAL A 71 -6.00 -8.91 5.79
CA VAL A 71 -5.09 -9.36 4.72
C VAL A 71 -5.78 -9.34 3.36
N PHE A 72 -7.05 -9.77 3.28
CA PHE A 72 -7.82 -9.71 2.04
C PHE A 72 -8.07 -8.27 1.61
N ASP A 73 -8.44 -7.38 2.53
CA ASP A 73 -8.60 -5.95 2.24
C ASP A 73 -7.30 -5.32 1.69
N ALA A 74 -6.14 -5.78 2.18
CA ALA A 74 -4.84 -5.34 1.69
C ALA A 74 -4.52 -5.88 0.29
N GLU A 75 -4.90 -7.12 -0.01
CA GLU A 75 -4.77 -7.74 -1.32
C GLU A 75 -5.64 -7.01 -2.35
N ASP A 76 -6.91 -6.76 -2.04
CA ASP A 76 -7.84 -6.00 -2.88
C ASP A 76 -7.32 -4.58 -3.18
N ALA A 77 -6.70 -3.91 -2.20
CA ALA A 77 -6.12 -2.59 -2.39
C ALA A 77 -4.91 -2.62 -3.36
N LEU A 78 -4.08 -3.66 -3.29
CA LEU A 78 -2.97 -3.85 -4.22
C LEU A 78 -3.46 -4.16 -5.63
N ASP A 79 -4.43 -5.05 -5.78
CA ASP A 79 -5.04 -5.38 -7.07
C ASP A 79 -5.67 -4.15 -7.72
N HIS A 80 -6.38 -3.34 -6.94
CA HIS A 80 -6.93 -2.08 -7.43
C HIS A 80 -5.83 -1.12 -7.90
N TYR A 81 -4.70 -1.02 -7.18
CA TYR A 81 -3.56 -0.21 -7.59
C TYR A 81 -2.95 -0.70 -8.91
N TYR A 82 -2.72 -2.01 -9.06
CA TYR A 82 -2.20 -2.59 -10.31
C TYR A 82 -3.13 -2.37 -11.49
N LEU A 83 -4.44 -2.57 -11.31
CA LEU A 83 -5.45 -2.29 -12.35
C LEU A 83 -5.44 -0.82 -12.80
N HIS A 84 -5.18 0.12 -11.88
CA HIS A 84 -5.07 1.54 -12.23
C HIS A 84 -3.77 1.83 -12.99
N LEU A 85 -2.65 1.21 -12.61
CA LEU A 85 -1.40 1.34 -13.35
C LEU A 85 -1.51 0.81 -14.78
N GLU A 86 -2.12 -0.37 -14.98
CA GLU A 86 -2.31 -0.94 -16.31
C GLU A 86 -3.20 -0.07 -17.20
N LYS A 87 -4.29 0.48 -16.65
CA LYS A 87 -5.16 1.43 -17.37
C LYS A 87 -4.45 2.75 -17.70
N SER A 88 -3.56 3.20 -16.82
CA SER A 88 -2.76 4.42 -17.04
C SER A 88 -1.60 4.23 -18.01
N ASN A 89 -1.18 2.99 -18.29
CA ASN A 89 -0.12 2.65 -19.25
C ASN A 89 -0.62 2.59 -20.71
N ILE A 90 -1.90 2.94 -20.96
CA ILE A 90 -2.46 3.14 -22.29
C ILE A 90 -2.47 4.64 -22.59
N VAL A 91 -1.28 5.23 -22.74
CA VAL A 91 -1.04 6.51 -23.41
C VAL A 91 0.21 6.38 -24.26
#